data_AF-A0A9D0HQZ1-F1
#
_entry.id   AF-A0A9D0HQZ1-F1
#
_cell.length_a   1.000
_cell.length_b   1.000
_cell.length_c   1.000
_cell.angle_alpha   90.00
_cell.angle_beta   90.00
_cell.angle_gamma   90.00
#
_symmetry.space_group_name_H-M   'P 1'
#
loop_
_entity.id
_entity.type
_entity.pdbx_description
1 polymer ?
#
loop_
_entity_poly.entity_id
_entity_poly.type
_entity_poly.pdbx_seq_one_letter_code
_entity_poly.pdbx_strand_id
1 'polypeptide(L)'
;MDRFASKLKLQVSKDAYTAYKMFKKSELFAQYPHDNRRFAAIYQAFNLKLPPKKLYSFSAFKLFIEQLNTESFDIAEDSFLAFAKLYPHSWYKKSAQEILDRVVLLENKKAHDKSKYVPIARALGFSAWVSSGILTPKEGLVFQPLLFPDTGDELNRFAYKMLPSEIAFDTVNGGLSLGYSLYWYNSTALFDGIETKLSLNTGRHIDNFLRLDIDPFVKKKSFTFGAGPSIFGNLQNRKFWNQNGAYGANIYADYNDIFRLTYVRRFGNIPNRDYFYFGIKNLSSLFYWLNR
;
A
#
# COMPACT_ATOMS: atom_id res chain seq x y z
N MET A 1 49.49 -3.80 -8.48
CA MET A 1 48.16 -3.33 -8.03
C MET A 1 47.24 -3.23 -9.24
N ASP A 2 45.99 -3.68 -9.12
CA ASP A 2 45.00 -3.61 -10.20
C ASP A 2 44.65 -2.15 -10.52
N ARG A 3 45.07 -1.66 -11.70
CA ARG A 3 44.87 -0.26 -12.13
C ARG A 3 43.39 0.14 -12.13
N PHE A 4 42.48 -0.81 -12.38
CA PHE A 4 41.05 -0.56 -12.39
C PHE A 4 40.50 -0.32 -10.98
N ALA A 5 40.87 -1.19 -10.01
CA ALA A 5 40.49 -1.03 -8.60
C ALA A 5 41.03 0.28 -8.00
N SER A 6 42.25 0.68 -8.39
CA SER A 6 42.86 1.93 -7.94
C SER A 6 42.17 3.17 -8.52
N LYS A 7 41.79 3.15 -9.82
CA LYS A 7 41.02 4.24 -10.43
C LYS A 7 39.65 4.43 -9.80
N LEU A 8 38.98 3.33 -9.45
CA LEU A 8 37.68 3.34 -8.77
C LEU A 8 37.78 3.56 -7.24
N LYS A 9 39.00 3.73 -6.71
CA LYS A 9 39.27 3.90 -5.27
C LYS A 9 38.65 2.81 -4.39
N LEU A 10 38.51 1.58 -4.91
CA LEU A 10 37.85 0.47 -4.19
C LEU A 10 38.62 0.05 -2.94
N GLN A 11 39.92 0.34 -2.88
CA GLN A 11 40.81 0.06 -1.75
C GLN A 11 40.38 0.77 -0.45
N VAL A 12 39.59 1.85 -0.55
CA VAL A 12 39.13 2.66 0.59
C VAL A 12 38.08 1.90 1.43
N SER A 13 37.33 0.99 0.80
CA SER A 13 36.34 0.15 1.48
C SER A 13 36.73 -1.31 1.38
N LYS A 14 36.92 -1.95 2.53
CA LYS A 14 37.24 -3.39 2.61
C LYS A 14 36.18 -4.23 1.89
N ASP A 15 34.91 -3.85 2.02
CA ASP A 15 33.77 -4.52 1.37
C ASP A 15 33.82 -4.35 -0.15
N ALA A 16 34.01 -3.12 -0.64
CA ALA A 16 34.10 -2.85 -2.06
C ALA A 16 35.26 -3.61 -2.73
N TYR A 17 36.42 -3.65 -2.06
CA TYR A 17 37.57 -4.38 -2.56
C TYR A 17 37.37 -5.90 -2.52
N THR A 18 36.69 -6.42 -1.50
CA THR A 18 36.37 -7.85 -1.38
C THR A 18 35.40 -8.29 -2.46
N ALA A 19 34.31 -7.54 -2.66
CA ALA A 19 33.33 -7.80 -3.72
C ALA A 19 34.00 -7.77 -5.11
N TYR A 20 34.87 -6.78 -5.36
CA TYR A 20 35.61 -6.67 -6.62
C TYR A 20 36.52 -7.88 -6.88
N LYS A 21 37.28 -8.32 -5.88
CA LYS A 21 38.14 -9.52 -6.02
C LYS A 21 37.31 -10.77 -6.32
N MET A 22 36.17 -10.91 -5.65
CA MET A 22 35.26 -12.04 -5.89
C MET A 22 34.71 -11.99 -7.30
N PHE A 23 34.11 -10.87 -7.71
CA PHE A 23 33.60 -10.66 -9.07
C PHE A 23 34.64 -11.00 -10.13
N LYS A 24 35.87 -10.48 -9.96
CA LYS A 24 36.97 -10.76 -10.89
C LYS A 24 37.29 -12.26 -11.00
N LYS A 25 37.31 -12.98 -9.88
CA LYS A 25 37.55 -14.43 -9.84
C LYS A 25 36.41 -15.21 -10.50
N SER A 26 35.18 -14.87 -10.18
CA SER A 26 34.00 -15.56 -10.69
C SER A 26 33.83 -15.36 -12.20
N GLU A 27 33.89 -14.10 -12.67
CA GLU A 27 33.52 -13.73 -14.04
C GLU A 27 34.68 -13.84 -15.03
N LEU A 28 35.92 -13.50 -14.62
CA LEU A 28 37.06 -13.51 -15.54
C LEU A 28 37.84 -14.83 -15.50
N PHE A 29 37.72 -15.60 -14.42
CA PHE A 29 38.49 -16.83 -14.23
C PHE A 29 37.60 -18.06 -13.98
N ALA A 30 36.27 -17.92 -14.07
CA ALA A 30 35.30 -19.00 -13.84
C ALA A 30 35.48 -19.72 -12.49
N GLN A 31 36.04 -19.04 -11.49
CA GLN A 31 36.21 -19.57 -10.14
C GLN A 31 34.99 -19.24 -9.31
N TYR A 32 33.98 -20.09 -9.39
CA TYR A 32 32.73 -19.93 -8.65
C TYR A 32 33.01 -19.94 -7.14
N PRO A 33 32.53 -18.94 -6.40
CA PRO A 33 32.71 -18.93 -4.96
C PRO A 33 31.86 -20.06 -4.36
N HIS A 34 32.47 -20.90 -3.52
CA HIS A 34 31.80 -21.99 -2.80
C HIS A 34 31.63 -21.69 -1.31
N ASP A 35 32.02 -20.50 -0.86
CA ASP A 35 31.86 -20.10 0.54
C ASP A 35 30.51 -19.42 0.79
N ASN A 36 30.14 -19.35 2.07
CA ASN A 36 28.91 -18.69 2.54
C ASN A 36 29.16 -17.23 2.95
N ARG A 37 30.19 -16.55 2.45
CA ARG A 37 30.39 -15.13 2.80
C ARG A 37 29.37 -14.27 2.06
N ARG A 38 28.99 -13.14 2.66
CA ARG A 38 27.97 -12.20 2.17
C ARG A 38 27.92 -12.04 0.64
N PHE A 39 29.04 -11.74 0.00
CA PHE A 39 29.08 -11.53 -1.46
C PHE A 39 28.93 -12.82 -2.27
N ALA A 40 29.45 -13.95 -1.78
CA ALA A 40 29.29 -15.25 -2.41
C ALA A 40 27.83 -15.72 -2.31
N ALA A 41 27.19 -15.51 -1.15
CA ALA A 41 25.76 -15.78 -0.96
C ALA A 41 24.90 -14.96 -1.93
N ILE A 42 25.20 -13.67 -2.13
CA ILE A 42 24.52 -12.85 -3.16
C ILE A 42 24.72 -13.44 -4.55
N TYR A 43 25.97 -13.79 -4.90
CA TYR A 43 26.31 -14.26 -6.23
C TYR A 43 25.65 -15.61 -6.55
N GLN A 44 25.64 -16.55 -5.60
CA GLN A 44 25.03 -17.87 -5.75
C GLN A 44 23.50 -17.81 -5.83
N ALA A 45 22.88 -16.81 -5.21
CA ALA A 45 21.43 -16.61 -5.27
C ALA A 45 20.95 -16.13 -6.65
N PHE A 46 21.84 -15.62 -7.51
CA PHE A 46 21.48 -15.29 -8.88
C PHE A 46 21.38 -16.54 -9.75
N ASN A 47 20.28 -16.68 -10.47
CA ASN A 47 20.16 -17.69 -11.51
C ASN A 47 20.88 -17.24 -12.79
N LEU A 48 22.21 -17.37 -12.79
CA LEU A 48 23.10 -16.96 -13.89
C LEU A 48 22.83 -17.68 -15.23
N LYS A 49 22.00 -18.73 -15.22
CA LYS A 49 21.54 -19.42 -16.45
C LYS A 49 20.47 -18.62 -17.20
N LEU A 50 19.84 -17.64 -16.55
CA LEU A 50 18.85 -16.78 -17.21
C LEU A 50 19.56 -15.73 -18.08
N PRO A 51 18.99 -15.40 -19.26
CA PRO A 51 19.50 -14.29 -20.05
C PRO A 51 19.35 -12.97 -19.27
N PRO A 52 20.22 -11.97 -19.49
CA PRO A 52 20.23 -10.72 -18.73
C PRO A 52 18.87 -10.03 -18.62
N LYS A 53 18.09 -10.02 -19.70
CA LYS A 53 16.74 -9.43 -19.72
C LYS A 53 15.75 -10.10 -18.75
N LYS A 54 15.96 -11.38 -18.41
CA LYS A 54 15.09 -12.16 -17.52
C LYS A 54 15.59 -12.20 -16.08
N LEU A 55 16.88 -11.93 -15.83
CA LEU A 55 17.46 -11.87 -14.48
C LEU A 55 16.76 -10.83 -13.58
N TYR A 56 16.23 -9.77 -14.17
CA TYR A 56 15.54 -8.68 -13.47
C TYR A 56 14.01 -8.80 -13.52
N SER A 57 13.48 -9.96 -13.92
CA SER A 57 12.05 -10.21 -13.85
C SER A 57 11.60 -10.45 -12.41
N PHE A 58 10.32 -10.16 -12.13
CA PHE A 58 9.74 -10.42 -10.80
C PHE A 58 9.93 -11.87 -10.34
N SER A 59 9.71 -12.83 -11.25
CA SER A 59 9.89 -14.26 -10.96
C SER A 59 11.34 -14.62 -10.64
N ALA A 60 12.32 -14.05 -11.35
CA ALA A 60 13.73 -14.29 -11.09
C ALA A 60 14.18 -13.66 -9.76
N PHE A 61 13.65 -12.49 -9.43
CA PHE A 61 13.97 -11.80 -8.18
C PHE A 61 13.36 -12.48 -6.95
N LYS A 62 12.16 -13.06 -7.09
CA LYS A 62 11.55 -13.93 -6.06
C LYS A 62 12.47 -15.12 -5.75
N LEU A 63 12.91 -15.84 -6.78
CA LEU A 63 13.82 -16.98 -6.63
C LEU A 63 15.15 -16.56 -5.98
N PHE A 64 15.67 -15.39 -6.35
CA PHE A 64 16.88 -14.83 -5.74
C PHE A 64 16.73 -14.68 -4.22
N ILE A 65 15.63 -14.07 -3.74
CA ILE A 65 15.41 -13.90 -2.30
C ILE A 65 15.23 -15.26 -1.59
N GLU A 66 14.52 -16.20 -2.20
CA GLU A 66 14.36 -17.55 -1.66
C GLU A 66 15.70 -18.32 -1.54
N GLN A 67 16.63 -18.08 -2.48
CA GLN A 67 17.94 -18.73 -2.51
C GLN A 67 19.02 -18.01 -1.70
N LEU A 68 18.77 -16.76 -1.29
CA LEU A 68 19.76 -15.95 -0.61
C LEU A 68 20.08 -16.52 0.77
N ASN A 69 21.32 -16.99 0.96
CA ASN A 69 21.78 -17.42 2.28
C ASN A 69 21.99 -16.21 3.21
N THR A 70 20.96 -15.94 4.00
CA THR A 70 20.87 -14.78 4.89
C THR A 70 21.71 -14.89 6.17
N GLU A 71 22.17 -16.09 6.55
CA GLU A 71 23.04 -16.27 7.74
C GLU A 71 24.38 -15.54 7.58
N SER A 72 24.73 -15.22 6.34
CA SER A 72 25.94 -14.48 5.97
C SER A 72 25.82 -12.95 6.10
N PHE A 73 24.68 -12.46 6.59
CA PHE A 73 24.37 -11.05 6.73
C PHE A 73 24.05 -10.70 8.18
N ASP A 74 24.53 -9.57 8.65
CA ASP A 74 24.03 -8.94 9.87
C ASP A 74 22.70 -8.26 9.54
N ILE A 75 21.60 -8.95 9.85
CA ILE A 75 20.23 -8.49 9.55
C ILE A 75 19.71 -7.76 10.77
N ALA A 76 19.65 -6.44 10.69
CA ALA A 76 18.88 -5.66 11.64
C ALA A 76 17.38 -5.99 11.50
N GLU A 77 16.65 -6.00 12.62
CA GLU A 77 15.22 -6.36 12.65
C GLU A 77 14.35 -5.47 11.75
N ASP A 78 14.74 -4.21 11.58
CA ASP A 78 14.08 -3.21 10.74
C ASP A 78 14.55 -3.23 9.28
N SER A 79 15.52 -4.08 8.94
CA SER A 79 16.11 -4.10 7.62
C SER A 79 15.16 -4.65 6.55
N PHE A 80 15.40 -4.22 5.31
CA PHE A 80 14.71 -4.74 4.14
C PHE A 80 14.76 -6.28 4.05
N LEU A 81 15.91 -6.88 4.40
CA LEU A 81 16.10 -8.32 4.32
C LEU A 81 15.29 -9.09 5.37
N ALA A 82 15.13 -8.53 6.57
CA ALA A 82 14.25 -9.10 7.60
C ALA A 82 12.80 -9.20 7.11
N PHE A 83 12.28 -8.10 6.53
CA PHE A 83 10.92 -8.07 5.98
C PHE A 83 10.74 -9.03 4.80
N ALA A 84 11.75 -9.11 3.92
CA ALA A 84 11.71 -9.99 2.75
C ALA A 84 11.63 -11.49 3.11
N LYS A 85 12.21 -11.89 4.25
CA LYS A 85 12.11 -13.28 4.75
C LYS A 85 10.76 -13.59 5.38
N LEU A 86 10.22 -12.67 6.17
CA LEU A 86 8.91 -12.85 6.81
C LEU A 86 7.80 -12.89 5.76
N TYR A 87 7.90 -12.05 4.72
CA TYR A 87 6.86 -11.86 3.72
C TYR A 87 7.40 -11.94 2.29
N PRO A 88 7.84 -13.14 1.84
CA PRO A 88 8.48 -13.35 0.54
C PRO A 88 7.56 -13.05 -0.65
N HIS A 89 6.24 -12.91 -0.43
CA HIS A 89 5.27 -12.52 -1.45
C HIS A 89 4.87 -11.05 -1.42
N SER A 90 5.23 -10.29 -0.37
CA SER A 90 4.80 -8.89 -0.19
C SER A 90 5.96 -7.90 -0.20
N TRP A 91 7.21 -8.35 -0.09
CA TRP A 91 8.38 -7.49 0.05
C TRP A 91 8.67 -6.55 -1.12
N TYR A 92 8.45 -7.00 -2.36
CA TYR A 92 8.71 -6.17 -3.55
C TYR A 92 7.85 -4.91 -3.52
N LYS A 93 6.67 -5.01 -2.90
CA LYS A 93 5.76 -3.89 -2.72
C LYS A 93 6.36 -2.83 -1.81
N LYS A 94 6.97 -3.25 -0.68
CA LYS A 94 7.71 -2.37 0.23
C LYS A 94 8.89 -1.70 -0.47
N SER A 95 9.72 -2.44 -1.21
CA SER A 95 10.83 -1.83 -1.97
C SER A 95 10.37 -0.84 -3.03
N ALA A 96 9.35 -1.22 -3.81
CA ALA A 96 8.80 -0.36 -4.84
C ALA A 96 8.19 0.90 -4.24
N GLN A 97 7.55 0.78 -3.07
CA GLN A 97 7.06 1.91 -2.28
C GLN A 97 8.24 2.81 -1.85
N GLU A 98 9.31 2.28 -1.28
CA GLU A 98 10.48 3.09 -0.88
C GLU A 98 11.15 3.81 -2.06
N ILE A 99 11.24 3.17 -3.23
CA ILE A 99 11.78 3.78 -4.45
C ILE A 99 10.87 4.92 -4.90
N LEU A 100 9.56 4.67 -4.98
CA LEU A 100 8.56 5.66 -5.33
C LEU A 100 8.61 6.86 -4.38
N ASP A 101 8.67 6.60 -3.07
CA ASP A 101 8.76 7.62 -2.03
C ASP A 101 10.00 8.51 -2.22
N ARG A 102 11.16 7.90 -2.53
CA ARG A 102 12.40 8.64 -2.81
C ARG A 102 12.31 9.48 -4.08
N VAL A 103 11.73 8.94 -5.15
CA VAL A 103 11.56 9.66 -6.42
C VAL A 103 10.68 10.89 -6.21
N VAL A 104 9.53 10.74 -5.57
CA VAL A 104 8.63 11.86 -5.28
C VAL A 104 9.33 12.91 -4.42
N LEU A 105 10.04 12.49 -3.37
CA LEU A 105 10.77 13.39 -2.49
C LEU A 105 11.85 14.20 -3.24
N LEU A 106 12.58 13.58 -4.16
CA LEU A 106 13.59 14.28 -4.96
C LEU A 106 12.96 15.28 -5.93
N GLU A 107 11.83 14.94 -6.55
CA GLU A 107 11.15 15.83 -7.50
C GLU A 107 10.43 16.98 -6.79
N ASN A 108 9.87 16.76 -5.60
CA ASN A 108 9.30 17.83 -4.78
C ASN A 108 10.38 18.83 -4.32
N LYS A 109 11.55 18.34 -3.89
CA LYS A 109 12.70 19.21 -3.59
C LYS A 109 13.09 20.09 -4.79
N LYS A 110 13.14 19.50 -5.99
CA LYS A 110 13.41 20.27 -7.22
C LYS A 110 12.30 21.29 -7.51
N ALA A 111 11.04 20.95 -7.26
CA ALA A 111 9.91 21.86 -7.45
C ALA A 111 9.89 23.03 -6.47
N HIS A 112 10.36 22.83 -5.24
CA HIS A 112 10.55 23.90 -4.26
C HIS A 112 11.56 24.95 -4.78
N ASP A 113 12.68 24.49 -5.33
CA ASP A 113 13.73 25.37 -5.84
C ASP A 113 13.40 25.96 -7.23
N LYS A 114 12.56 25.28 -8.03
CA LYS A 114 12.30 25.61 -9.44
C LYS A 114 10.84 25.39 -9.81
N SER A 115 10.10 26.49 -9.95
CA SER A 115 8.65 26.52 -10.26
C SER A 115 8.22 25.66 -11.48
N LYS A 116 9.07 25.52 -12.50
CA LYS A 116 8.79 24.70 -13.68
C LYS A 116 8.61 23.20 -13.40
N TYR A 117 9.07 22.71 -12.24
CA TYR A 117 8.93 21.30 -11.84
C TYR A 117 7.66 21.03 -11.02
N VAL A 118 6.91 22.06 -10.61
CA VAL A 118 5.66 21.91 -9.83
C VAL A 118 4.64 20.98 -10.51
N PRO A 119 4.38 21.06 -11.84
CA PRO A 119 3.45 20.13 -12.48
C PRO A 119 3.95 18.68 -12.47
N ILE A 120 5.26 18.47 -12.58
CA ILE A 120 5.89 17.14 -12.57
C ILE A 120 5.78 16.52 -11.17
N ALA A 121 6.11 17.29 -10.14
CA ALA A 121 5.97 16.92 -8.74
C ALA A 121 4.52 16.50 -8.41
N ARG A 122 3.52 17.29 -8.82
CA ARG A 122 2.10 16.96 -8.63
C ARG A 122 1.69 15.68 -9.36
N ALA A 123 2.11 15.52 -10.61
CA ALA A 123 1.81 14.31 -11.39
C ALA A 123 2.43 13.05 -10.77
N LEU A 124 3.65 13.15 -10.25
CA LEU A 124 4.32 12.08 -9.53
C LEU A 124 3.67 11.78 -8.19
N GLY A 125 3.27 12.81 -7.42
CA GLY A 125 2.51 12.64 -6.18
C GLY A 125 1.19 11.91 -6.42
N PHE A 126 0.44 12.30 -7.46
CA PHE A 126 -0.78 11.59 -7.86
C PHE A 126 -0.50 10.14 -8.27
N SER A 127 0.55 9.91 -9.06
CA SER A 127 0.97 8.56 -9.46
C SER A 127 1.38 7.71 -8.26
N ALA A 128 2.01 8.33 -7.27
CA ALA A 128 2.42 7.68 -6.04
C ALA A 128 1.23 7.31 -5.16
N TRP A 129 0.23 8.19 -5.06
CA TRP A 129 -1.04 7.87 -4.42
C TRP A 129 -1.75 6.69 -5.07
N VAL A 130 -1.87 6.69 -6.40
CA VAL A 130 -2.52 5.58 -7.12
C VAL A 130 -1.76 4.27 -6.89
N SER A 131 -0.43 4.33 -6.85
CA SER A 131 0.42 3.17 -6.65
C SER A 131 0.47 2.69 -5.20
N SER A 132 0.29 3.58 -4.21
CA SER A 132 0.38 3.22 -2.78
C SER A 132 -0.66 2.16 -2.41
N GLY A 133 -1.88 2.26 -2.94
CA GLY A 133 -2.92 1.25 -2.71
C GLY A 133 -2.49 -0.18 -3.10
N ILE A 134 -1.65 -0.31 -4.12
CA ILE A 134 -1.12 -1.59 -4.65
C ILE A 134 0.15 -2.01 -3.91
N LEU A 135 1.02 -1.04 -3.61
CA LEU A 135 2.36 -1.22 -3.08
C LEU A 135 2.43 -1.26 -1.54
N THR A 136 1.40 -0.84 -0.84
CA THR A 136 1.36 -1.00 0.63
C THR A 136 1.10 -2.47 0.96
N PRO A 137 1.98 -3.13 1.74
CA PRO A 137 1.72 -4.45 2.28
C PRO A 137 0.47 -4.43 3.16
N LYS A 138 -0.43 -5.41 2.98
CA LYS A 138 -1.74 -5.46 3.66
C LYS A 138 -1.87 -6.80 4.36
N GLU A 139 -1.52 -6.82 5.64
CA GLU A 139 -1.49 -8.04 6.45
C GLU A 139 -1.94 -7.71 7.87
N GLY A 140 -2.73 -8.60 8.48
CA GLY A 140 -3.25 -8.39 9.84
C GLY A 140 -4.23 -7.23 9.97
N LEU A 141 -4.22 -6.58 11.14
CA LEU A 141 -5.12 -5.46 11.44
C LEU A 141 -4.57 -4.16 10.84
N VAL A 142 -5.38 -3.48 10.05
CA VAL A 142 -5.01 -2.27 9.32
C VAL A 142 -6.08 -1.21 9.45
N PHE A 143 -5.78 -0.11 10.14
CA PHE A 143 -6.65 1.06 10.17
C PHE A 143 -6.25 2.01 9.03
N GLN A 144 -7.13 2.17 8.03
CA GLN A 144 -6.78 2.85 6.78
C GLN A 144 -6.32 4.31 6.95
N PRO A 145 -6.90 5.13 7.86
CA PRO A 145 -6.38 6.47 8.12
C PRO A 145 -4.93 6.52 8.61
N LEU A 146 -4.34 5.39 9.04
CA LEU A 146 -2.92 5.29 9.41
C LEU A 146 -2.02 4.86 8.25
N LEU A 147 -2.58 4.51 7.09
CA LEU A 147 -1.83 4.06 5.92
C LEU A 147 -1.35 5.25 5.08
N PHE A 148 -0.37 5.98 5.58
CA PHE A 148 0.39 6.94 4.78
C PHE A 148 1.87 6.83 5.14
N PRO A 149 2.78 7.14 4.21
CA PRO A 149 4.21 7.03 4.47
C PRO A 149 4.64 7.98 5.60
N ASP A 150 5.69 7.61 6.34
CA ASP A 150 6.17 8.40 7.46
C ASP A 150 6.55 9.83 7.00
N THR A 151 5.94 10.84 7.62
CA THR A 151 6.16 12.28 7.35
C THR A 151 7.40 12.85 8.02
N GLY A 152 7.92 12.24 9.10
CA GLY A 152 8.90 12.86 10.01
C GLY A 152 8.37 14.08 10.80
N ASP A 153 7.21 14.63 10.44
CA ASP A 153 6.51 15.73 11.09
C ASP A 153 5.24 15.21 11.80
N GLU A 154 5.20 15.36 13.12
CA GLU A 154 4.16 14.84 13.99
C GLU A 154 2.81 15.55 13.84
N LEU A 155 2.79 16.85 13.55
CA LEU A 155 1.55 17.64 13.46
C LEU A 155 0.76 17.24 12.22
N ASN A 156 1.44 17.20 11.08
CA ASN A 156 0.86 16.76 9.82
C ASN A 156 0.44 15.29 9.88
N ARG A 157 1.21 14.46 10.58
CA ARG A 157 0.84 13.06 10.84
C ARG A 157 -0.49 12.97 11.60
N PHE A 158 -0.69 13.75 12.65
CA PHE A 158 -1.95 13.74 13.40
C PHE A 158 -3.14 14.20 12.53
N ALA A 159 -2.98 15.27 11.76
CA ALA A 159 -4.02 15.77 10.87
C ALA A 159 -4.46 14.73 9.82
N TYR A 160 -3.52 14.03 9.18
CA TYR A 160 -3.86 13.00 8.18
C TYR A 160 -4.55 11.77 8.78
N LYS A 161 -4.29 11.44 10.06
CA LYS A 161 -4.98 10.36 10.77
C LYS A 161 -6.44 10.67 11.07
N MET A 162 -6.81 11.94 11.15
CA MET A 162 -8.18 12.38 11.41
C MET A 162 -9.04 12.42 10.14
N LEU A 163 -8.42 12.38 8.96
CA LEU A 163 -9.15 12.37 7.70
C LEU A 163 -9.96 11.07 7.55
N PRO A 164 -11.16 11.14 6.97
CA PRO A 164 -11.91 9.94 6.63
C PRO A 164 -11.10 9.10 5.65
N SER A 165 -11.20 7.78 5.79
CA SER A 165 -10.62 6.83 4.84
C SER A 165 -11.29 6.85 3.47
N GLU A 166 -12.55 7.29 3.41
CA GLU A 166 -13.40 7.34 2.22
C GLU A 166 -14.28 8.60 2.26
N ILE A 167 -14.34 9.33 1.14
CA ILE A 167 -15.41 10.30 0.86
C ILE A 167 -16.23 9.73 -0.28
N ALA A 168 -17.54 9.65 -0.13
CA ALA A 168 -18.42 9.18 -1.17
C ALA A 168 -19.65 10.06 -1.36
N PHE A 169 -20.18 10.07 -2.58
CA PHE A 169 -21.36 10.82 -2.95
C PHE A 169 -22.49 9.84 -3.25
N ASP A 170 -23.65 10.05 -2.63
CA ASP A 170 -24.86 9.32 -2.99
C ASP A 170 -25.40 9.87 -4.31
N THR A 171 -25.26 9.08 -5.39
CA THR A 171 -25.64 9.48 -6.74
C THR A 171 -27.13 9.31 -7.02
N VAL A 172 -27.88 8.69 -6.10
CA VAL A 172 -29.33 8.47 -6.25
C VAL A 172 -30.11 9.50 -5.43
N ASN A 173 -29.78 9.65 -4.15
CA ASN A 173 -30.56 10.51 -3.26
C ASN A 173 -29.95 11.90 -3.04
N GLY A 174 -28.68 12.10 -3.46
CA GLY A 174 -27.94 13.32 -3.18
C GLY A 174 -27.50 13.38 -1.72
N GLY A 175 -26.20 13.21 -1.48
CA GLY A 175 -25.63 13.25 -0.14
C GLY A 175 -24.13 12.99 -0.14
N LEU A 176 -23.51 13.24 1.01
CA LEU A 176 -22.10 13.00 1.30
C LEU A 176 -21.98 11.93 2.37
N SER A 177 -21.05 11.01 2.17
CA SER A 177 -20.64 9.99 3.14
C SER A 177 -19.18 10.16 3.48
N LEU A 178 -18.86 10.21 4.78
CA LEU A 178 -17.50 10.21 5.32
C LEU A 178 -17.26 8.90 6.06
N GLY A 179 -16.39 8.03 5.54
CA GLY A 179 -16.16 6.68 6.05
C GLY A 179 -14.80 6.50 6.73
N TYR A 180 -14.76 5.82 7.86
CA TYR A 180 -13.58 5.36 8.58
C TYR A 180 -13.54 3.83 8.56
N SER A 181 -12.52 3.27 7.91
CA SER A 181 -12.43 1.84 7.62
C SER A 181 -11.30 1.18 8.41
N LEU A 182 -11.63 0.06 9.04
CA LEU A 182 -10.73 -0.87 9.69
C LEU A 182 -10.75 -2.18 8.89
N TYR A 183 -9.58 -2.69 8.53
CA TYR A 183 -9.44 -3.95 7.81
C TYR A 183 -8.76 -4.98 8.70
N TRP A 184 -9.20 -6.21 8.59
CA TRP A 184 -8.47 -7.38 9.05
C TRP A 184 -8.18 -8.27 7.85
N TYR A 185 -6.91 -8.29 7.44
CA TYR A 185 -6.43 -9.12 6.34
C TYR A 185 -6.04 -10.50 6.89
N ASN A 186 -6.79 -11.50 6.49
CA ASN A 186 -6.50 -12.90 6.77
C ASN A 186 -6.96 -13.74 5.58
N SER A 187 -6.01 -14.12 4.74
CA SER A 187 -6.28 -14.89 3.53
C SER A 187 -6.74 -16.29 3.91
N THR A 188 -8.04 -16.52 3.84
CA THR A 188 -8.65 -17.85 3.94
C THR A 188 -9.06 -18.35 2.55
N ALA A 189 -9.55 -19.59 2.45
CA ALA A 189 -10.06 -20.11 1.18
C ALA A 189 -11.33 -19.38 0.69
N LEU A 190 -12.04 -18.64 1.57
CA LEU A 190 -13.35 -18.06 1.27
C LEU A 190 -13.30 -16.53 1.05
N PHE A 191 -12.44 -15.83 1.79
CA PHE A 191 -12.28 -14.38 1.71
C PHE A 191 -10.86 -13.97 2.07
N ASP A 192 -10.43 -12.81 1.56
CA ASP A 192 -9.10 -12.23 1.76
C ASP A 192 -9.03 -11.37 3.04
N GLY A 193 -10.18 -11.00 3.59
CA GLY A 193 -10.27 -10.31 4.87
C GLY A 193 -11.68 -9.82 5.20
N ILE A 194 -11.77 -9.04 6.26
CA ILE A 194 -13.00 -8.36 6.72
C ILE A 194 -12.73 -6.86 6.80
N GLU A 195 -13.65 -6.06 6.28
CA GLU A 195 -13.69 -4.61 6.44
C GLU A 195 -14.80 -4.23 7.41
N THR A 196 -14.48 -3.43 8.41
CA THR A 196 -15.47 -2.75 9.25
C THR A 196 -15.41 -1.27 8.92
N LYS A 197 -16.53 -0.68 8.48
CA LYS A 197 -16.59 0.73 8.08
C LYS A 197 -17.65 1.48 8.88
N LEU A 198 -17.23 2.51 9.61
CA LEU A 198 -18.15 3.48 10.21
C LEU A 198 -18.26 4.70 9.30
N SER A 199 -19.47 5.07 8.89
CA SER A 199 -19.71 6.20 8.00
C SER A 199 -20.74 7.18 8.54
N LEU A 200 -20.45 8.47 8.40
CA LEU A 200 -21.40 9.56 8.60
C LEU A 200 -22.01 9.95 7.26
N ASN A 201 -23.32 9.85 7.14
CA ASN A 201 -24.07 10.15 5.92
C ASN A 201 -24.93 11.38 6.17
N THR A 202 -24.83 12.36 5.28
CA THR A 202 -25.55 13.63 5.36
C THR A 202 -26.05 14.06 3.98
N GLY A 203 -27.23 14.65 3.91
CA GLY A 203 -27.76 15.17 2.66
C GLY A 203 -28.98 16.04 2.85
N ARG A 204 -29.39 16.74 1.79
CA ARG A 204 -30.57 17.61 1.82
C ARG A 204 -31.89 16.83 1.68
N HIS A 205 -31.83 15.66 1.04
CA HIS A 205 -32.99 14.84 0.71
C HIS A 205 -32.99 13.47 1.41
N ILE A 206 -32.04 13.26 2.33
CA ILE A 206 -31.93 12.07 3.17
C ILE A 206 -31.81 12.49 4.63
N ASP A 207 -32.34 11.67 5.54
CA ASP A 207 -32.04 11.83 6.96
C ASP A 207 -30.54 11.66 7.18
N ASN A 208 -29.96 12.46 8.08
CA ASN A 208 -28.58 12.23 8.50
C ASN A 208 -28.51 10.97 9.37
N PHE A 209 -27.56 10.08 9.07
CA PHE A 209 -27.38 8.85 9.84
C PHE A 209 -25.91 8.42 9.92
N LEU A 210 -25.59 7.69 10.99
CA LEU A 210 -24.41 6.86 11.08
C LEU A 210 -24.72 5.48 10.51
N ARG A 211 -23.76 4.89 9.80
CA ARG A 211 -23.84 3.53 9.28
C ARG A 211 -22.57 2.76 9.62
N LEU A 212 -22.74 1.57 10.18
CA LEU A 212 -21.67 0.60 10.42
C LEU A 212 -21.84 -0.58 9.47
N ASP A 213 -20.83 -0.83 8.64
CA ASP A 213 -20.76 -1.96 7.72
C ASP A 213 -19.73 -2.99 8.25
N ILE A 214 -20.00 -4.28 8.04
CA ILE A 214 -19.07 -5.38 8.35
C ILE A 214 -19.03 -6.32 7.15
N ASP A 215 -18.00 -6.21 6.33
CA ASP A 215 -17.95 -6.79 4.99
C ASP A 215 -16.78 -7.76 4.84
N PRO A 216 -16.99 -9.09 4.81
CA PRO A 216 -16.00 -9.98 4.20
C PRO A 216 -15.75 -9.57 2.75
N PHE A 217 -14.49 -9.59 2.31
CA PHE A 217 -14.11 -9.20 0.95
C PHE A 217 -13.16 -10.18 0.28
N VAL A 218 -13.20 -10.18 -1.05
CA VAL A 218 -12.29 -10.91 -1.94
C VAL A 218 -11.55 -9.95 -2.85
N LYS A 219 -10.28 -10.22 -3.12
CA LYS A 219 -9.40 -9.45 -4.00
C LYS A 219 -9.09 -10.25 -5.25
N LYS A 220 -9.35 -9.65 -6.41
CA LYS A 220 -9.05 -10.20 -7.73
C LYS A 220 -8.35 -9.15 -8.59
N LYS A 221 -7.04 -9.29 -8.76
CA LYS A 221 -6.21 -8.35 -9.54
C LYS A 221 -6.40 -6.91 -9.02
N SER A 222 -6.99 -6.04 -9.85
CA SER A 222 -7.28 -4.64 -9.55
C SER A 222 -8.60 -4.43 -8.82
N PHE A 223 -9.39 -5.47 -8.58
CA PHE A 223 -10.72 -5.34 -7.96
C PHE A 223 -10.77 -5.93 -6.56
N THR A 224 -11.45 -5.25 -5.65
CA THR A 224 -11.85 -5.79 -4.35
C THR A 224 -13.38 -5.79 -4.29
N PHE A 225 -13.99 -6.93 -3.95
CA PHE A 225 -15.45 -7.04 -3.82
C PHE A 225 -15.78 -7.42 -2.38
N GLY A 226 -16.68 -6.67 -1.74
CA GLY A 226 -17.16 -6.98 -0.40
C GLY A 226 -18.67 -6.88 -0.31
N ALA A 227 -19.25 -7.62 0.63
CA ALA A 227 -20.68 -7.57 0.92
C ALA A 227 -20.93 -7.97 2.37
N GLY A 228 -21.91 -7.35 3.01
CA GLY A 228 -22.15 -7.58 4.42
C GLY A 228 -23.37 -6.87 4.99
N PRO A 229 -23.69 -7.14 6.26
CA PRO A 229 -24.72 -6.41 6.98
C PRO A 229 -24.31 -4.95 7.22
N SER A 230 -25.33 -4.09 7.26
CA SER A 230 -25.21 -2.68 7.64
C SER A 230 -26.13 -2.37 8.81
N ILE A 231 -25.65 -1.57 9.76
CA ILE A 231 -26.39 -1.10 10.94
C ILE A 231 -26.49 0.42 10.90
N PHE A 232 -27.65 0.98 11.19
CA PHE A 232 -27.95 2.41 11.02
C PHE A 232 -28.39 3.08 12.34
N GLY A 233 -27.85 4.26 12.60
CA GLY A 233 -28.27 5.14 13.69
C GLY A 233 -28.67 6.51 13.15
N ASN A 234 -29.92 6.94 13.37
CA ASN A 234 -30.42 8.23 12.88
C ASN A 234 -29.89 9.38 13.74
N LEU A 235 -29.48 10.49 13.13
CA LEU A 235 -28.95 11.65 13.85
C LEU A 235 -29.97 12.77 14.04
N GLN A 236 -31.00 12.83 13.21
CA GLN A 236 -32.02 13.89 13.25
C GLN A 236 -33.32 13.47 13.95
N ASN A 237 -33.60 12.17 14.04
CA ASN A 237 -34.80 11.66 14.71
C ASN A 237 -34.58 11.57 16.23
N ARG A 238 -35.62 11.82 17.03
CA ARG A 238 -35.57 11.78 18.52
C ARG A 238 -35.06 10.44 19.10
N LYS A 239 -35.05 9.38 18.29
CA LYS A 239 -34.47 8.07 18.64
C LYS A 239 -33.34 7.76 17.67
N PHE A 240 -32.12 7.73 18.20
CA PHE A 240 -30.93 7.29 17.46
C PHE A 240 -31.13 5.90 16.87
N TRP A 241 -31.66 4.99 17.68
CA TRP A 241 -32.02 3.65 17.27
C TRP A 241 -33.52 3.54 16.95
N ASN A 242 -33.84 3.24 15.69
CA ASN A 242 -35.20 2.91 15.27
C ASN A 242 -35.19 1.52 14.62
N GLN A 243 -35.77 0.52 15.29
CA GLN A 243 -35.84 -0.86 14.79
C GLN A 243 -36.41 -0.94 13.37
N ASN A 244 -37.39 -0.09 13.05
CA ASN A 244 -37.92 0.07 11.71
C ASN A 244 -36.94 0.92 10.86
N GLY A 245 -35.86 0.30 10.40
CA GLY A 245 -34.76 0.99 9.71
C GLY A 245 -33.37 0.71 10.27
N ALA A 246 -33.20 0.00 11.39
CA ALA A 246 -31.88 -0.11 12.02
C ALA A 246 -30.90 -1.01 11.27
N TYR A 247 -31.39 -1.82 10.32
CA TYR A 247 -30.60 -2.86 9.67
C TYR A 247 -30.71 -2.75 8.15
N GLY A 248 -29.71 -3.31 7.47
CA GLY A 248 -29.64 -3.37 6.03
C GLY A 248 -28.52 -4.30 5.58
N ALA A 249 -28.23 -4.24 4.29
CA ALA A 249 -27.10 -4.91 3.68
C ALA A 249 -26.44 -4.00 2.67
N ASN A 250 -25.16 -4.23 2.43
CA ASN A 250 -24.41 -3.53 1.39
C ASN A 250 -23.60 -4.50 0.54
N ILE A 251 -23.26 -4.03 -0.65
CA ILE A 251 -22.28 -4.64 -1.53
C ILE A 251 -21.43 -3.52 -2.12
N TYR A 252 -20.13 -3.75 -2.27
CA TYR A 252 -19.25 -2.81 -2.91
C TYR A 252 -18.26 -3.48 -3.86
N ALA A 253 -17.76 -2.68 -4.79
CA ALA A 253 -16.63 -2.99 -5.64
C ALA A 253 -15.62 -1.83 -5.63
N ASP A 254 -14.36 -2.15 -5.34
CA ASP A 254 -13.26 -1.21 -5.41
C ASP A 254 -12.43 -1.46 -6.66
N TYR A 255 -11.95 -0.39 -7.29
CA TYR A 255 -10.95 -0.43 -8.34
C TYR A 255 -9.64 0.18 -7.83
N ASN A 256 -8.57 -0.63 -7.87
CA ASN A 256 -7.22 -0.36 -7.36
C ASN A 256 -7.18 0.15 -5.90
N ASP A 257 -8.16 -0.25 -5.08
CA ASP A 257 -8.34 0.24 -3.71
C ASP A 257 -8.49 1.79 -3.60
N ILE A 258 -8.87 2.46 -4.69
CA ILE A 258 -9.02 3.91 -4.81
C ILE A 258 -10.47 4.31 -5.04
N PHE A 259 -11.10 3.81 -6.11
CA PHE A 259 -12.47 4.15 -6.43
C PHE A 259 -13.38 3.06 -5.90
N ARG A 260 -14.45 3.45 -5.21
CA ARG A 260 -15.43 2.53 -4.65
C ARG A 260 -16.81 2.82 -5.20
N LEU A 261 -17.49 1.77 -5.62
CA LEU A 261 -18.93 1.77 -5.85
C LEU A 261 -19.57 0.97 -4.73
N THR A 262 -20.54 1.53 -4.02
CA THR A 262 -21.26 0.83 -2.95
C THR A 262 -22.76 0.99 -3.15
N TYR A 263 -23.48 -0.14 -3.19
CA TYR A 263 -24.92 -0.14 -3.06
C TYR A 263 -25.30 -0.56 -1.65
N VAL A 264 -26.23 0.18 -1.04
CA VAL A 264 -26.73 -0.10 0.31
C VAL A 264 -28.24 -0.17 0.26
N ARG A 265 -28.79 -1.21 0.89
CA ARG A 265 -30.22 -1.37 1.10
C ARG A 265 -30.54 -1.38 2.57
N ARG A 266 -31.30 -0.38 3.03
CA ARG A 266 -31.81 -0.25 4.39
C ARG A 266 -33.19 -0.90 4.48
N PHE A 267 -33.35 -1.85 5.40
CA PHE A 267 -34.59 -2.61 5.59
C PHE A 267 -35.57 -1.87 6.51
N GLY A 268 -36.86 -2.14 6.35
CA GLY A 268 -37.93 -1.50 7.13
C GLY A 268 -38.78 -0.53 6.30
N ASN A 269 -39.85 -0.03 6.92
CA ASN A 269 -40.76 0.93 6.29
C ASN A 269 -40.26 2.36 6.50
N ILE A 270 -39.29 2.76 5.68
CA ILE A 270 -38.73 4.11 5.63
C ILE A 270 -38.78 4.67 4.19
N PRO A 271 -38.76 6.00 4.01
CA PRO A 271 -38.85 6.63 2.69
C PRO A 271 -37.68 6.27 1.76
N ASN A 272 -36.44 6.36 2.26
CA ASN A 272 -35.23 6.12 1.47
C ASN A 272 -34.57 4.81 1.91
N ARG A 273 -34.70 3.78 1.08
CA ARG A 273 -34.19 2.43 1.35
C ARG A 273 -32.95 2.08 0.54
N ASP A 274 -32.78 2.70 -0.61
CA ASP A 274 -31.73 2.37 -1.57
C ASP A 274 -30.76 3.54 -1.69
N TYR A 275 -29.47 3.27 -1.53
CA TYR A 275 -28.41 4.27 -1.62
C TYR A 275 -27.33 3.75 -2.55
N PHE A 276 -26.80 4.63 -3.41
CA PHE A 276 -25.73 4.27 -4.32
C PHE A 276 -24.60 5.27 -4.20
N TYR A 277 -23.46 4.83 -3.70
CA TYR A 277 -22.32 5.68 -3.41
C TYR A 277 -21.21 5.48 -4.44
N PHE A 278 -20.70 6.59 -4.96
CA PHE A 278 -19.40 6.63 -5.64
C PHE A 278 -18.39 7.34 -4.74
N GLY A 279 -17.34 6.62 -4.34
CA GLY A 279 -16.37 7.05 -3.36
C GLY A 279 -14.93 7.05 -3.83
N ILE A 280 -14.15 7.94 -3.22
CA ILE A 280 -12.69 7.97 -3.30
C ILE A 280 -12.15 7.55 -1.94
N LYS A 281 -11.36 6.48 -1.94
CA LYS A 281 -10.69 5.89 -0.78
C LYS A 281 -9.26 6.43 -0.66
N ASN A 282 -8.62 6.09 0.46
CA ASN A 282 -7.21 6.36 0.72
C ASN A 282 -6.87 7.86 0.68
N LEU A 283 -7.76 8.68 1.25
CA LEU A 283 -7.63 10.14 1.23
C LEU A 283 -6.43 10.63 2.01
N SER A 284 -6.10 10.03 3.15
CA SER A 284 -4.91 10.39 3.93
C SER A 284 -3.65 10.29 3.07
N SER A 285 -3.50 9.22 2.27
CA SER A 285 -2.38 9.10 1.33
C SER A 285 -2.48 10.11 0.18
N LEU A 286 -3.67 10.42 -0.35
CA LEU A 286 -3.84 11.44 -1.39
C LEU A 286 -3.35 12.81 -0.92
N PHE A 287 -3.85 13.26 0.23
CA PHE A 287 -3.47 14.55 0.81
C PHE A 287 -1.99 14.58 1.18
N TYR A 288 -1.46 13.49 1.73
CA TYR A 288 -0.02 13.35 1.96
C TYR A 288 0.79 13.60 0.69
N TRP A 289 0.43 12.94 -0.42
CA TRP A 289 1.20 13.02 -1.66
C TRP A 289 1.04 14.35 -2.40
N LEU A 290 -0.10 15.03 -2.25
CA LEU A 290 -0.34 16.32 -2.89
C LEU A 290 0.25 17.51 -2.13
N ASN A 291 0.44 17.38 -0.81
CA ASN A 291 0.93 18.46 0.05
C ASN A 291 2.44 18.40 0.33
N ARG A 292 3.15 17.46 -0.28
CA ARG A 292 4.60 17.29 -0.10
C ARG A 292 5.40 17.99 -1.19
#